data_AF-A0A183BQK3-F1
#
_entry.id   AF-A0A183BQK3-F1
#
_cell.length_a   1.000
_cell.length_b   1.000
_cell.length_c   1.000
_cell.angle_alpha   90.00
_cell.angle_beta   90.00
_cell.angle_gamma   90.00
#
_symmetry.space_group_name_H-M   'P 1'
#
loop_
_entity.id
_entity.type
_entity.pdbx_description
1 polymer ?
#
loop_
_entity_poly.entity_id
_entity_poly.type
_entity_poly.pdbx_seq_one_letter_code
_entity_poly.pdbx_strand_id
1 'polypeptide(L)' 'MGGGDGMSPKNSLNVVPLKQLETGTPPSGSRAFDNALRVLRLLHGARLRELQTRINATIVQVQKVTANPRADLSLGRIGR' A
#
# COMPACT_ATOMS: atom_id res chain seq x y z
N MET A 1 23.51 -39.55 5.46
CA MET A 1 24.68 -38.64 5.60
C MET A 1 24.85 -37.98 4.24
N GLY A 2 24.66 -36.70 4.00
CA GLY A 2 24.48 -35.51 4.82
C GLY A 2 24.90 -34.32 3.95
N GLY A 3 24.21 -33.19 4.09
CA GLY A 3 24.52 -31.92 3.42
C GLY A 3 23.54 -31.63 2.28
N GLY A 4 22.71 -30.60 2.32
CA GLY A 4 22.73 -29.41 3.17
C GLY A 4 22.30 -28.24 2.28
N ASP A 5 21.11 -27.72 2.56
CA ASP A 5 20.55 -26.43 2.15
C ASP A 5 21.17 -25.69 0.96
N GLY A 6 20.51 -25.81 -0.19
CA GLY A 6 20.52 -24.80 -1.25
C GLY A 6 19.23 -23.98 -1.24
N MET A 7 18.82 -23.46 -0.08
CA MET A 7 17.68 -22.54 0.03
C MET A 7 18.09 -21.16 -0.52
N SER A 8 18.03 -21.00 -1.84
CA SER A 8 18.08 -19.69 -2.48
C SER A 8 16.94 -18.84 -1.92
N PRO A 9 17.19 -17.66 -1.32
CA PRO A 9 16.12 -16.82 -0.84
C PRO A 9 15.39 -16.25 -2.05
N LYS A 10 14.22 -16.81 -2.37
CA LYS A 10 13.25 -16.21 -3.29
C LYS A 10 12.62 -14.99 -2.62
N ASN A 11 13.40 -13.93 -2.44
CA ASN A 11 12.82 -12.61 -2.22
C ASN A 11 13.13 -11.76 -3.46
N SER A 12 12.39 -12.03 -4.53
CA SER A 12 12.24 -11.10 -5.64
C SER A 12 11.43 -9.90 -5.13
N LEU A 13 12.05 -9.06 -4.31
CA LEU A 13 11.55 -7.71 -4.08
C LEU A 13 11.40 -7.10 -5.47
N ASN A 14 10.16 -6.84 -5.87
CA ASN A 14 9.86 -6.12 -7.10
C ASN A 14 10.29 -4.67 -6.88
N VAL A 15 11.59 -4.43 -7.03
CA VAL A 15 12.19 -3.11 -6.91
C VAL A 15 11.93 -2.41 -8.24
N VAL A 16 10.88 -1.59 -8.28
CA VAL A 16 10.62 -0.72 -9.43
C VAL A 16 11.68 0.40 -9.40
N PRO A 17 12.58 0.48 -10.39
CA PRO A 17 13.55 1.55 -10.49
C PRO A 17 12.83 2.90 -10.61
N LEU A 18 13.34 3.92 -9.90
CA LEU A 18 12.76 5.27 -9.92
C LEU A 18 12.56 5.80 -11.35
N LYS A 19 13.46 5.47 -12.27
CA LYS A 19 13.39 5.91 -13.67
C LYS A 19 12.20 5.36 -14.46
N GLN A 20 11.63 4.24 -14.02
CA GLN A 20 10.47 3.61 -14.65
C GLN A 20 9.15 4.19 -14.11
N LEU A 21 9.20 5.02 -13.07
CA LEU A 21 8.03 5.68 -12.54
C LEU A 21 7.64 6.86 -13.42
N GLU A 22 6.38 6.87 -13.84
CA GLU A 22 5.80 7.98 -14.57
C GLU A 22 5.74 9.22 -13.68
N THR A 23 6.29 10.33 -14.19
CA THR A 23 6.24 11.64 -13.55
C THR A 23 4.86 12.28 -13.68
N GLY A 24 4.08 11.90 -14.70
CA GLY A 24 2.79 12.52 -15.03
C GLY A 24 2.91 13.91 -15.67
N THR A 25 4.14 14.31 -16.02
CA THR A 25 4.48 15.56 -16.71
C THR A 25 5.50 15.27 -17.81
N PRO A 26 5.56 16.09 -18.88
CA PRO A 26 6.62 15.99 -19.88
C PRO A 26 8.01 16.05 -19.22
N PRO A 27 9.03 15.37 -19.78
CA PRO A 27 10.39 15.42 -19.26
C PRO A 27 10.91 16.87 -19.35
N SER A 28 11.42 17.38 -18.23
CA SER A 28 11.88 18.76 -18.10
C SER A 28 13.28 18.99 -18.69
N GLY A 29 13.94 17.93 -19.16
CA GLY A 29 15.33 17.95 -19.61
C GLY A 29 16.36 17.87 -18.48
N SER A 30 15.96 18.12 -17.23
CA SER A 30 16.83 17.97 -16.05
C SER A 30 16.56 16.66 -15.32
N ARG A 31 17.57 15.77 -15.34
CA ARG A 31 17.51 14.47 -14.63
C ARG A 31 17.25 14.63 -13.13
N ALA A 32 17.76 15.70 -12.51
CA ALA A 32 17.56 15.97 -11.09
C ALA A 32 16.11 16.36 -10.79
N PHE A 33 15.51 17.19 -11.64
CA PHE A 33 14.12 17.62 -11.51
C PHE A 33 13.15 16.45 -11.68
N ASP A 34 13.33 15.64 -12.72
CA ASP A 34 12.45 14.49 -12.98
C ASP A 34 12.51 13.45 -11.85
N ASN A 35 13.69 13.25 -11.25
CA ASN A 35 13.83 12.38 -10.07
C ASN A 35 13.19 12.98 -8.82
N ALA A 36 13.33 14.29 -8.58
CA ALA A 36 12.66 14.97 -7.47
C ALA A 36 11.13 14.86 -7.59
N LEU A 37 10.58 15.02 -8.80
CA LEU A 37 9.15 14.81 -9.06
C LEU A 37 8.70 13.38 -8.73
N ARG A 38 9.48 12.37 -9.15
CA ARG A 38 9.19 10.96 -8.82
C ARG A 38 9.18 10.70 -7.33
N VAL A 39 10.18 11.21 -6.61
CA VAL A 39 10.26 11.07 -5.14
C VAL A 39 9.07 11.77 -4.46
N LEU A 40 8.74 12.99 -4.89
CA LEU A 40 7.59 13.73 -4.36
C LEU A 40 6.29 12.95 -4.57
N ARG A 41 6.09 12.35 -5.76
CA ARG A 41 4.92 11.54 -6.07
C ARG A 41 4.82 10.29 -5.19
N LEU A 42 5.95 9.63 -4.92
CA LEU A 42 5.99 8.49 -4.01
C LEU A 42 5.63 8.88 -2.57
N LEU A 43 6.21 9.98 -2.06
CA LEU A 43 5.90 10.50 -0.72
C LEU A 43 4.44 10.90 -0.60
N HIS A 44 3.90 11.55 -1.63
CA HIS A 44 2.50 11.92 -1.69
C HIS A 44 1.58 10.68 -1.67
N GLY A 45 1.88 9.67 -2.48
CA GLY A 45 1.14 8.40 -2.49
C GLY A 45 1.18 7.69 -1.13
N ALA A 46 2.33 7.68 -0.46
CA ALA A 46 2.45 7.12 0.90
C ALA A 46 1.57 7.87 1.90
N ARG A 47 1.56 9.21 1.85
CA ARG A 47 0.72 10.05 2.70
C ARG A 47 -0.78 9.84 2.46
N LEU A 48 -1.20 9.64 1.21
CA LEU A 48 -2.60 9.32 0.89
C LEU A 48 -3.02 7.95 1.45
N ARG A 49 -2.13 6.95 1.42
CA ARG A 49 -2.40 5.63 2.02
C ARG A 49 -2.54 5.70 3.54
N GLU A 50 -1.71 6.51 4.19
CA GLU A 50 -1.83 6.77 5.62
C GLU A 50 -3.17 7.45 5.95
N LEU A 51 -3.53 8.48 5.17
CA LEU A 51 -4.81 9.17 5.31
C LEU A 51 -5.99 8.20 5.15
N GLN A 52 -5.95 7.35 4.13
CA GLN A 52 -6.97 6.31 3.91
C GLN A 52 -7.07 5.35 5.10
N THR A 53 -5.93 4.92 5.65
CA THR A 53 -5.90 4.04 6.83
C THR A 53 -6.57 4.71 8.03
N ARG A 54 -6.29 5.99 8.25
CA ARG A 54 -6.91 6.78 9.32
C ARG A 54 -8.42 6.96 9.12
N ILE A 55 -8.85 7.25 7.89
CA ILE A 55 -10.28 7.36 7.55
C ILE A 55 -10.98 6.02 7.82
N ASN A 56 -10.43 4.91 7.35
CA ASN A 56 -10.99 3.58 7.58
C ASN A 56 -11.11 3.27 9.08
N ALA A 57 -10.08 3.60 9.86
CA ALA A 57 -10.11 3.41 11.31
C ALA A 57 -11.22 4.25 11.95
N THR A 58 -11.37 5.52 11.58
CA THR A 58 -12.43 6.39 12.08
C THR A 58 -13.82 5.86 11.74
N ILE A 59 -14.03 5.39 10.50
CA ILE A 59 -15.31 4.80 10.07
C ILE A 59 -15.66 3.60 10.95
N VAL A 60 -14.71 2.69 11.16
CA VAL A 60 -14.91 1.52 12.03
C VAL A 60 -15.23 1.93 13.46
N GLN A 61 -14.59 2.98 14.00
CA GLN A 61 -14.89 3.48 15.35
C GLN A 61 -16.29 4.08 15.44
N VAL A 62 -16.72 4.87 14.44
CA VAL A 62 -18.08 5.40 14.38
C VAL A 62 -19.09 4.25 14.31
N GLN A 63 -18.82 3.23 13.48
CA GLN A 63 -19.67 2.04 13.37
C GLN A 63 -19.79 1.29 14.71
N LYS A 64 -18.76 1.22 15.54
CA LYS A 64 -18.88 0.60 16.88
C LYS A 64 -19.87 1.32 17.79
N VAL A 65 -19.99 2.64 17.65
CA VAL A 65 -20.91 3.46 18.46
C VAL A 65 -22.33 3.45 17.87
N THR A 66 -22.46 3.37 16.55
CA THR A 66 -23.75 3.45 15.85
C THR A 66 -24.35 2.10 15.44
N ALA A 67 -23.59 1.02 15.50
CA ALA A 67 -24.11 -0.33 15.22
C ALA A 67 -25.04 -0.79 16.33
N ASN A 68 -26.30 -1.01 15.97
CA ASN A 68 -27.26 -1.74 16.79
C ASN A 68 -26.83 -3.23 16.85
N PRO A 69 -26.56 -3.82 18.04
CA PRO A 69 -26.01 -5.17 18.18
C PRO A 69 -26.90 -6.29 17.60
N ARG A 70 -28.15 -5.99 17.20
CA ARG A 70 -29.04 -6.96 16.53
C ARG A 70 -28.64 -7.29 15.09
N ALA A 71 -27.72 -6.55 14.47
CA ALA A 71 -27.25 -6.80 13.11
C ALA A 71 -26.02 -7.72 13.02
N ASP A 72 -25.29 -7.96 14.12
CA ASP A 72 -23.99 -8.64 14.08
C ASP A 72 -24.09 -10.18 14.25
N LEU A 73 -25.26 -10.71 14.63
CA LEU A 73 -25.51 -12.17 14.65
C LEU A 73 -25.91 -12.74 13.28
N SER A 74 -26.17 -11.89 12.28
CA SER A 74 -26.57 -12.31 10.92
C SER A 74 -25.37 -12.53 9.99
N LEU A 75 -24.22 -11.91 10.27
CA LEU A 75 -23.02 -12.01 9.42
C LEU A 75 -22.20 -13.28 9.65
N GLY A 76 -22.64 -14.17 10.56
CA GLY A 76 -22.07 -15.51 10.78
C GLY A 76 -22.30 -16.54 9.66
N ARG A 77 -22.76 -16.14 8.47
CA ARG A 77 -22.85 -17.00 7.29
C ARG A 77 -22.42 -16.27 6.02
N ILE A 78 -21.13 -15.98 5.89
CA ILE A 78 -20.53 -15.78 4.57
C ILE A 78 -19.38 -16.78 4.43
N GLY A 79 -19.77 -17.97 3.96
CA GLY A 79 -18.92 -19.13 3.73
C GLY A 79 -19.67 -20.13 2.87
N ARG A 80 -19.65 -19.91 1.56
CA ARG A 80 -19.65 -20.93 0.50
C ARG A 80 -18.72 -20.47 -0.60
#